data_AF-A0A4R1JYG3-F1
#
_entry.id   AF-A0A4R1JYG3-F1
#
_cell.length_a   1.000
_cell.length_b   1.000
_cell.length_c   1.000
_cell.angle_alpha   90.00
_cell.angle_beta   90.00
_cell.angle_gamma   90.00
#
_symmetry.space_group_name_H-M   'P 1'
#
loop_
_entity.id
_entity.type
_entity.pdbx_description
1 polymer ?
#
loop_
_entity_poly.entity_id
_entity_poly.type
_entity_poly.pdbx_seq_one_letter_code
_entity_poly.pdbx_strand_id
1 'polypeptide(L)'
;MNLRLPLFVLLLISGFANAQEKMIINNSKPFPATQNYTFICEKYAFTGEANVQIAKTDKGGVLKVTVATANDKARIAGGLYVDLANADVIPCVDKNVKESSDGKTSAYYYFTPAEFAKLKKTDIYAVRFIIAGGPTTFGNQTGYFTAYNKMNYFSTAYDKSKKSYDTAKEISLLQ
;
A
#
# COMPACT_ATOMS: atom_id res chain seq x y z
N MET A 1 -49.29 -18.69 0.88
CA MET A 1 -48.13 -17.83 1.23
C MET A 1 -47.09 -17.98 0.14
N ASN A 2 -46.82 -16.93 -0.64
CA ASN A 2 -46.03 -17.00 -1.87
C ASN A 2 -44.55 -17.33 -1.58
N LEU A 3 -44.17 -18.59 -1.73
CA LEU A 3 -42.80 -19.10 -1.56
C LEU A 3 -41.76 -18.47 -2.51
N ARG A 4 -42.21 -17.68 -3.50
CA ARG A 4 -41.36 -17.02 -4.50
C ARG A 4 -40.57 -15.83 -3.94
N LEU A 5 -41.12 -15.12 -2.96
CA LEU A 5 -40.48 -13.94 -2.37
C LEU A 5 -39.24 -14.29 -1.50
N PRO A 6 -39.28 -15.29 -0.58
CA PRO A 6 -38.10 -15.63 0.20
C PRO A 6 -36.96 -16.24 -0.65
N LEU A 7 -37.28 -16.91 -1.75
CA LEU A 7 -36.27 -17.45 -2.67
C LEU A 7 -35.49 -16.34 -3.40
N PHE A 8 -36.16 -15.25 -3.78
CA PHE A 8 -35.52 -14.08 -4.39
C PHE A 8 -34.59 -13.33 -3.41
N VAL A 9 -34.97 -13.27 -2.12
CA VAL A 9 -34.14 -12.65 -1.08
C VAL A 9 -32.89 -13.50 -0.80
N LEU A 10 -33.02 -14.84 -0.79
CA LEU A 10 -31.86 -15.74 -0.60
C LEU A 10 -30.84 -15.63 -1.75
N LEU A 11 -31.31 -15.38 -2.98
CA LEU A 11 -30.49 -15.21 -4.19
C LEU A 11 -29.77 -13.84 -4.24
N LEU A 12 -30.31 -12.81 -3.59
CA LEU A 12 -29.66 -11.51 -3.45
C LEU A 12 -28.53 -11.53 -2.41
N ILE A 13 -28.60 -12.42 -1.41
CA ILE A 13 -27.59 -12.57 -0.35
C ILE A 13 -26.41 -13.42 -0.79
N SER A 14 -26.58 -14.36 -1.75
CA SER A 14 -25.47 -15.14 -2.31
C SER A 14 -24.54 -14.35 -3.25
N GLY A 15 -24.88 -13.07 -3.50
CA GLY A 15 -24.13 -12.16 -4.38
C GLY A 15 -23.06 -11.30 -3.70
N PHE A 16 -22.72 -11.52 -2.42
CA PHE A 16 -21.54 -10.87 -1.82
C PHE A 16 -20.25 -11.48 -2.40
N ALA A 17 -20.03 -11.29 -3.69
CA ALA A 17 -18.69 -11.38 -4.26
C ALA A 17 -17.82 -10.40 -3.47
N ASN A 18 -16.81 -10.92 -2.76
CA ASN A 18 -15.78 -10.08 -2.16
C ASN A 18 -15.15 -9.26 -3.31
N ALA A 19 -15.52 -7.99 -3.43
CA ALA A 19 -14.98 -7.10 -4.44
C ALA A 19 -13.53 -6.79 -4.06
N GLN A 20 -12.61 -7.66 -4.51
CA GLN A 20 -11.18 -7.46 -4.35
C GLN A 20 -10.75 -6.23 -5.14
N GLU A 21 -10.00 -5.34 -4.51
CA GLU A 21 -9.45 -4.17 -5.18
C GLU A 21 -8.52 -4.58 -6.32
N LYS A 22 -8.31 -3.65 -7.25
CA LYS A 22 -7.47 -3.89 -8.42
C LYS A 22 -6.43 -2.80 -8.56
N MET A 23 -5.23 -3.21 -8.94
CA MET A 23 -4.13 -2.32 -9.30
C MET A 23 -3.87 -2.41 -10.80
N ILE A 24 -3.81 -1.27 -11.48
CA ILE A 24 -3.39 -1.15 -12.88
C ILE A 24 -2.04 -0.44 -12.87
N ILE A 25 -1.07 -0.97 -13.61
CA ILE A 25 0.28 -0.42 -13.68
C ILE A 25 0.55 -0.08 -15.15
N ASN A 26 0.72 1.20 -15.50
CA ASN A 26 1.03 1.61 -16.89
C ASN A 26 0.11 0.98 -17.96
N ASN A 27 -1.21 1.00 -17.75
CA ASN A 27 -2.20 0.38 -18.65
C ASN A 27 -2.09 -1.15 -18.81
N SER A 28 -1.48 -1.84 -17.83
CA SER A 28 -1.49 -3.30 -17.78
C SER A 28 -2.90 -3.86 -17.59
N LYS A 29 -3.00 -5.20 -17.69
CA LYS A 29 -4.16 -5.91 -17.16
C LYS A 29 -4.30 -5.60 -15.66
N PRO A 30 -5.52 -5.43 -15.12
CA PRO A 30 -5.73 -5.21 -13.70
C PRO A 30 -5.27 -6.42 -12.88
N PHE A 31 -4.50 -6.17 -11.83
CA PHE A 31 -4.03 -7.17 -10.87
C PHE A 31 -4.88 -7.17 -9.61
N PRO A 32 -5.20 -8.34 -9.02
CA PRO A 32 -5.85 -8.39 -7.72
C PRO A 32 -4.94 -7.77 -6.65
N ALA A 33 -5.51 -6.85 -5.88
CA ALA A 33 -4.79 -6.03 -4.92
C ALA A 33 -5.47 -6.00 -3.55
N THR A 34 -4.69 -5.70 -2.53
CA THR A 34 -5.18 -5.35 -1.21
C THR A 34 -5.92 -4.02 -1.26
N GLN A 35 -6.60 -3.70 -0.16
CA GLN A 35 -7.00 -2.31 0.07
C GLN A 35 -5.77 -1.39 0.10
N ASN A 36 -6.03 -0.10 -0.10
CA ASN A 36 -5.02 0.93 0.06
C ASN A 36 -4.84 1.29 1.56
N TYR A 37 -3.67 1.02 2.11
CA TYR A 37 -3.32 1.31 3.50
C TYR A 37 -2.73 2.70 3.64
N THR A 38 -3.23 3.49 4.58
CA THR A 38 -2.62 4.78 4.94
C THR A 38 -1.62 4.55 6.07
N PHE A 39 -0.33 4.51 5.73
CA PHE A 39 0.75 4.42 6.71
C PHE A 39 1.17 5.80 7.18
N ILE A 40 1.50 5.90 8.47
CA ILE A 40 1.98 7.14 9.07
C ILE A 40 3.46 7.35 8.73
N CYS A 41 3.76 8.49 8.13
CA CYS A 41 5.08 8.95 7.74
C CYS A 41 5.39 10.29 8.41
N GLU A 42 5.68 10.26 9.73
CA GLU A 42 5.79 11.44 10.60
C GLU A 42 6.74 12.54 10.07
N LYS A 43 7.83 12.15 9.42
CA LYS A 43 8.81 13.10 8.89
C LYS A 43 8.38 13.74 7.57
N TYR A 44 7.35 13.24 6.90
CA TYR A 44 6.90 13.79 5.62
C TYR A 44 5.95 14.96 5.84
N ALA A 45 6.49 16.16 5.99
CA ALA A 45 5.75 17.35 6.44
C ALA A 45 4.57 17.80 5.55
N PHE A 46 4.39 17.26 4.35
CA PHE A 46 3.27 17.65 3.49
C PHE A 46 1.94 17.06 3.98
N THR A 47 1.87 15.75 4.19
CA THR A 47 0.66 15.07 4.69
C THR A 47 0.89 14.21 5.93
N GLY A 48 2.14 13.88 6.26
CA GLY A 48 2.46 12.91 7.30
C GLY A 48 2.09 11.48 6.93
N GLU A 49 1.74 11.18 5.67
CA GLU A 49 1.14 9.91 5.27
C GLU A 49 1.73 9.36 3.97
N ALA A 50 1.78 8.03 3.87
CA ALA A 50 2.05 7.32 2.62
C ALA A 50 1.01 6.21 2.41
N ASN A 51 0.48 6.16 1.20
CA ASN A 51 -0.48 5.14 0.78
C ASN A 51 0.27 3.92 0.24
N VAL A 52 -0.03 2.75 0.78
CA VAL A 52 0.63 1.48 0.46
C VAL A 52 -0.43 0.49 -0.02
N GLN A 53 -0.20 -0.10 -1.19
CA GLN A 53 -1.07 -1.14 -1.73
C GLN A 53 -0.21 -2.27 -2.29
N ILE A 54 -0.64 -3.51 -2.10
CA ILE A 54 0.05 -4.70 -2.59
C ILE A 54 -0.84 -5.40 -3.62
N ALA A 55 -0.28 -5.77 -4.76
CA ALA A 55 -0.96 -6.58 -5.77
C ALA A 55 -0.21 -7.89 -6.03
N LYS A 56 -0.96 -8.92 -6.43
CA LYS A 56 -0.39 -10.19 -6.88
C LYS A 56 -0.24 -10.20 -8.40
N THR A 57 0.88 -10.72 -8.87
CA THR A 57 1.15 -10.92 -10.30
C THR A 57 1.62 -12.35 -10.53
N ASP A 58 1.70 -12.79 -11.79
CA ASP A 58 2.21 -14.11 -12.14
C ASP A 58 3.68 -14.33 -11.71
N LYS A 59 4.43 -13.24 -11.51
CA LYS A 59 5.87 -13.27 -11.19
C LYS A 59 6.17 -12.97 -9.71
N GLY A 60 5.15 -12.95 -8.85
CA GLY A 60 5.27 -12.59 -7.44
C GLY A 60 4.26 -11.52 -7.06
N GLY A 61 4.73 -10.36 -6.65
CA GLY A 61 3.86 -9.25 -6.25
C GLY A 61 4.39 -7.89 -6.66
N VAL A 62 3.56 -6.87 -6.47
CA VAL A 62 3.92 -5.47 -6.67
C VAL A 62 3.47 -4.65 -5.48
N LEU A 63 4.38 -3.83 -4.96
CA LEU A 63 4.09 -2.76 -4.02
C LEU A 63 3.90 -1.47 -4.79
N LYS A 64 2.77 -0.80 -4.56
CA LYS A 64 2.54 0.60 -4.90
C LYS A 64 2.71 1.44 -3.65
N VAL A 65 3.60 2.43 -3.72
CA VAL A 65 3.68 3.51 -2.72
C VAL A 65 3.24 4.79 -3.37
N THR A 66 2.32 5.51 -2.72
CA THR A 66 1.82 6.80 -3.19
C THR A 66 1.93 7.84 -2.09
N VAL A 67 2.53 8.98 -2.41
CA VAL A 67 2.56 10.13 -1.50
C VAL A 67 1.95 11.33 -2.20
N ALA A 68 1.30 12.21 -1.43
CA ALA A 68 0.89 13.50 -1.95
C ALA A 68 2.13 14.39 -2.11
N THR A 69 2.18 15.22 -3.15
CA THR A 69 3.32 16.09 -3.44
C THR A 69 2.84 17.52 -3.68
N ALA A 70 3.63 18.50 -3.25
CA ALA A 70 3.30 19.91 -3.48
C ALA A 70 3.49 20.36 -4.94
N ASN A 71 4.16 19.54 -5.78
CA ASN A 71 4.32 19.78 -7.21
C ASN A 71 4.65 18.49 -7.97
N ASP A 72 4.65 18.60 -9.30
CA ASP A 72 4.95 17.57 -10.29
C ASP A 72 6.43 17.14 -10.33
N LYS A 73 7.35 17.94 -9.78
CA LYS A 73 8.79 17.61 -9.76
C LYS A 73 9.16 16.65 -8.63
N ALA A 74 8.44 16.69 -7.51
CA ALA A 74 8.66 15.79 -6.39
C ALA A 74 8.17 14.38 -6.75
N ARG A 75 9.05 13.40 -6.57
CA ARG A 75 8.82 12.01 -6.98
C ARG A 75 9.49 11.04 -6.03
N ILE A 76 8.91 9.85 -5.89
CA ILE A 76 9.59 8.72 -5.27
C ILE A 76 10.71 8.26 -6.20
N ALA A 77 11.92 8.10 -5.67
CA ALA A 77 13.10 7.77 -6.44
C ALA A 77 13.98 6.73 -5.74
N GLY A 78 14.74 5.96 -6.51
CA GLY A 78 15.71 5.03 -5.95
C GLY A 78 15.08 3.83 -5.26
N GLY A 79 15.96 3.01 -4.68
CA GLY A 79 15.56 1.80 -3.99
C GLY A 79 14.68 2.09 -2.77
N LEU A 80 13.87 1.10 -2.43
CA LEU A 80 12.95 1.12 -1.29
C LEU A 80 13.24 -0.08 -0.41
N TYR A 81 12.98 0.02 0.89
CA TYR A 81 13.04 -1.12 1.81
C TYR A 81 11.69 -1.37 2.46
N VAL A 82 11.25 -2.63 2.48
CA VAL A 82 10.10 -3.07 3.26
C VAL A 82 10.62 -3.80 4.48
N ASP A 83 10.41 -3.20 5.66
CA ASP A 83 10.74 -3.81 6.94
C ASP A 83 9.53 -4.63 7.40
N LEU A 84 9.76 -5.89 7.75
CA LEU A 84 8.72 -6.82 8.21
C LEU A 84 8.69 -6.88 9.74
N ALA A 85 7.55 -7.25 10.31
CA ALA A 85 7.35 -7.35 11.76
C ALA A 85 8.28 -8.37 12.44
N ASN A 86 8.82 -9.35 11.70
CA ASN A 86 9.83 -10.31 12.18
C ASN A 86 11.28 -9.81 12.04
N ALA A 87 11.48 -8.51 11.77
CA ALA A 87 12.77 -7.88 11.52
C ALA A 87 13.49 -8.26 10.21
N ASP A 88 12.87 -9.07 9.34
CA ASP A 88 13.37 -9.23 7.96
C ASP A 88 13.21 -7.92 7.18
N VAL A 89 14.10 -7.70 6.22
CA VAL A 89 14.05 -6.56 5.30
C VAL A 89 14.02 -7.08 3.87
N ILE A 90 13.09 -6.58 3.06
CA ILE A 90 13.04 -6.82 1.61
C ILE A 90 13.55 -5.58 0.89
N PRO A 91 14.73 -5.62 0.24
CA PRO A 91 15.22 -4.54 -0.59
C PRO A 91 14.53 -4.55 -1.96
N CYS A 92 13.94 -3.43 -2.34
CA CYS A 92 13.25 -3.25 -3.60
C CYS A 92 14.06 -2.35 -4.53
N VAL A 93 14.31 -2.83 -5.75
CA VAL A 93 15.03 -2.07 -6.78
C VAL A 93 14.07 -1.17 -7.55
N ASP A 94 14.46 0.10 -7.75
CA ASP A 94 13.72 1.03 -8.61
C ASP A 94 13.81 0.57 -10.07
N LYS A 95 12.67 0.20 -10.65
CA LYS A 95 12.57 -0.10 -12.09
C LYS A 95 12.05 1.09 -12.91
N ASN A 96 12.02 2.26 -12.28
CA ASN A 96 11.52 3.52 -12.84
C ASN A 96 10.08 3.42 -13.36
N VAL A 97 9.25 2.60 -12.71
CA VAL A 97 7.82 2.47 -13.00
C VAL A 97 7.07 3.40 -12.06
N LYS A 98 6.63 4.54 -12.58
CA LYS A 98 6.11 5.66 -11.80
C LYS A 98 4.93 6.30 -12.50
N GLU A 99 3.97 6.75 -11.70
CA GLU A 99 2.82 7.51 -12.17
C GLU A 99 2.76 8.81 -11.36
N SER A 100 2.38 9.90 -12.00
CA SER A 100 2.16 11.17 -11.33
C SER A 100 0.85 11.76 -11.85
N SER A 101 -0.01 12.13 -10.91
CA SER A 101 -1.33 12.69 -11.15
C SER A 101 -1.52 13.83 -10.15
N ASP A 102 -2.31 14.83 -10.50
CA ASP A 102 -2.42 16.11 -9.77
C ASP A 102 -2.28 15.99 -8.23
N GLY A 103 -1.15 16.51 -7.71
CA GLY A 103 -0.81 16.51 -6.29
C GLY A 103 -0.35 15.17 -5.68
N LYS A 104 -0.05 14.14 -6.48
CA LYS A 104 0.42 12.83 -6.00
C LYS A 104 1.46 12.20 -6.92
N THR A 105 2.37 11.44 -6.32
CA THR A 105 3.32 10.59 -7.05
C THR A 105 3.21 9.16 -6.54
N SER A 106 3.19 8.20 -7.46
CA SER A 106 3.17 6.77 -7.20
C SER A 106 4.40 6.10 -7.79
N ALA A 107 4.99 5.17 -7.04
CA ALA A 107 6.06 4.30 -7.53
C ALA A 107 5.72 2.82 -7.29
N TYR A 108 6.15 1.99 -8.23
CA TYR A 108 5.86 0.56 -8.25
C TYR A 108 7.13 -0.26 -8.09
N TYR A 109 7.11 -1.19 -7.15
CA TYR A 109 8.24 -2.05 -6.79
C TYR A 109 7.83 -3.51 -6.86
N TYR A 110 8.64 -4.34 -7.53
CA TYR A 110 8.31 -5.73 -7.80
C TYR A 110 8.99 -6.65 -6.79
N PHE A 111 8.23 -7.61 -6.28
CA PHE A 111 8.72 -8.70 -5.45
C PHE A 111 8.88 -9.96 -6.29
N THR A 112 9.96 -10.69 -6.03
CA THR A 112 10.10 -12.09 -6.46
C THR A 112 9.04 -12.97 -5.78
N PRO A 113 8.80 -14.20 -6.27
CA PRO A 113 7.87 -15.12 -5.63
C PRO A 113 8.25 -15.44 -4.17
N ALA A 114 9.54 -15.52 -3.87
CA ALA A 114 10.04 -15.80 -2.52
C ALA A 114 9.78 -14.63 -1.56
N GLU A 115 10.06 -13.40 -1.99
CA GLU A 115 9.76 -12.18 -1.20
C GLU A 115 8.26 -12.01 -0.98
N PHE A 116 7.45 -12.25 -2.02
CA PHE A 116 6.00 -12.20 -1.90
C PHE A 116 5.45 -13.27 -0.94
N ALA A 117 6.05 -14.45 -0.90
CA ALA A 117 5.71 -15.48 0.07
C ALA A 117 6.03 -15.07 1.52
N LYS A 118 7.04 -14.23 1.75
CA LYS A 118 7.31 -13.65 3.08
C LYS A 118 6.20 -12.67 3.48
N LEU A 119 5.78 -11.80 2.56
CA LEU A 119 4.69 -10.85 2.79
C LEU A 119 3.35 -11.52 3.13
N LYS A 120 3.11 -12.74 2.64
CA LYS A 120 1.93 -13.53 3.02
C LYS A 120 1.95 -14.07 4.45
N LYS A 121 3.12 -14.09 5.09
CA LYS A 121 3.34 -14.70 6.42
C LYS A 121 3.64 -13.68 7.51
N THR A 122 4.12 -12.50 7.14
CA THR A 122 4.59 -11.50 8.10
C THR A 122 4.16 -10.12 7.68
N ASP A 123 3.58 -9.40 8.62
CA ASP A 123 3.09 -8.05 8.37
C ASP A 123 4.21 -7.10 8.00
N ILE A 124 3.89 -6.15 7.13
CA ILE A 124 4.74 -5.00 6.87
C ILE A 124 4.76 -4.15 8.14
N TYR A 125 5.95 -3.90 8.66
CA TYR A 125 6.18 -3.01 9.79
C TYR A 125 6.39 -1.57 9.33
N ALA A 126 7.23 -1.38 8.31
CA ALA A 126 7.52 -0.07 7.75
C ALA A 126 7.95 -0.14 6.28
N VAL A 127 7.82 0.98 5.59
CA VAL A 127 8.28 1.17 4.22
C VAL A 127 9.19 2.39 4.18
N ARG A 128 10.46 2.18 3.80
CA ARG A 128 11.49 3.22 3.71
C ARG A 128 11.70 3.60 2.26
N PHE A 129 11.48 4.86 1.91
CA PHE A 129 11.56 5.37 0.54
C PHE A 129 12.24 6.74 0.49
N ILE A 130 12.60 7.17 -0.72
CA ILE A 130 13.28 8.44 -0.96
C ILE A 130 12.39 9.33 -1.81
N ILE A 131 12.26 10.60 -1.42
CA ILE A 131 11.65 11.64 -2.26
C ILE A 131 12.76 12.52 -2.83
N ALA A 132 12.72 12.72 -4.14
CA ALA A 132 13.66 13.57 -4.88
C ALA A 132 12.91 14.57 -5.77
N GLY A 133 13.62 15.62 -6.23
CA GLY A 133 13.10 16.57 -7.23
C GLY A 133 12.22 17.71 -6.71
N GLY A 134 12.00 17.84 -5.39
CA GLY A 134 11.30 18.98 -4.80
C GLY A 134 12.12 20.29 -4.80
N PRO A 135 11.49 21.48 -4.72
CA PRO A 135 12.17 22.76 -4.56
C PRO A 135 13.05 22.78 -3.30
N THR A 136 14.22 23.41 -3.39
CA THR A 136 15.18 23.54 -2.29
C THR A 136 14.75 24.49 -1.19
N THR A 137 13.64 25.23 -1.36
CA THR A 137 13.35 26.39 -0.52
C THR A 137 12.01 26.41 0.19
N PHE A 138 10.93 25.75 -0.23
CA PHE A 138 9.69 25.60 0.56
C PHE A 138 8.79 24.50 -0.02
N GLY A 139 8.16 23.69 0.82
CA GLY A 139 6.98 22.88 0.48
C GLY A 139 7.19 21.39 0.15
N ASN A 140 8.36 20.93 -0.32
CA ASN A 140 8.64 19.50 -0.51
C ASN A 140 9.95 19.12 0.17
N GLN A 141 9.88 18.24 1.16
CA GLN A 141 11.08 17.65 1.76
C GLN A 141 11.60 16.56 0.83
N THR A 142 12.77 16.79 0.23
CA THR A 142 13.56 15.71 -0.38
C THR A 142 14.36 15.01 0.70
N GLY A 143 14.53 13.70 0.58
CA GLY A 143 15.28 12.92 1.56
C GLY A 143 14.71 11.54 1.77
N TYR A 144 15.05 10.98 2.93
CA TYR A 144 14.70 9.62 3.34
C TYR A 144 13.51 9.64 4.29
N PHE A 145 12.50 8.86 3.96
CA PHE A 145 11.26 8.79 4.70
C PHE A 145 10.95 7.35 5.08
N THR A 146 10.30 7.20 6.22
CA THR A 146 9.82 5.90 6.71
C THR A 146 8.34 6.04 7.03
N ALA A 147 7.52 5.29 6.31
CA ALA A 147 6.10 5.15 6.61
C ALA A 147 5.89 3.88 7.44
N TYR A 148 5.38 4.03 8.65
CA TYR A 148 5.09 2.95 9.57
C TYR A 148 3.66 2.44 9.39
N ASN A 149 3.49 1.13 9.49
CA ASN A 149 2.19 0.48 9.58
C ASN A 149 1.54 0.81 10.95
N LYS A 150 1.05 2.04 11.07
CA LYS A 150 0.33 2.57 12.22
C LYS A 150 -0.94 3.24 11.72
N MET A 151 -2.06 2.97 12.36
CA MET A 151 -3.36 3.59 12.03
C MET A 151 -3.54 4.94 12.72
N ASN A 152 -2.97 5.14 13.90
CA ASN A 152 -3.14 6.33 14.72
C ASN A 152 -1.80 6.90 15.19
N TYR A 153 -1.69 8.22 15.23
CA TYR A 153 -0.52 8.93 15.77
C TYR A 153 -0.42 8.83 17.29
N PHE A 154 -1.56 8.82 17.96
CA PHE A 154 -1.67 8.83 19.42
C PHE A 154 -2.61 7.72 19.86
N SER A 155 -2.21 6.96 20.88
CA SER A 155 -3.08 6.01 21.58
C SER A 155 -2.82 6.14 23.07
N THR A 156 -3.87 6.11 23.89
CA THR A 156 -3.72 6.10 25.35
C THR A 156 -3.43 4.68 25.84
N ALA A 157 -2.99 4.54 27.10
CA ALA A 157 -2.77 3.21 27.72
C ALA A 157 -4.06 2.35 27.79
N TYR A 158 -5.24 2.97 27.66
CA TYR A 158 -6.53 2.30 27.71
C TYR A 158 -7.11 2.01 26.32
N ASP A 159 -6.45 2.46 25.24
CA ASP A 159 -6.91 2.25 23.88
C ASP A 159 -6.64 0.80 23.44
N LYS A 160 -7.73 0.04 23.27
CA LYS A 160 -7.75 -1.35 22.81
C LYS A 160 -8.04 -1.48 21.31
N SER A 161 -8.16 -0.35 20.59
CA SER A 161 -8.36 -0.37 19.16
C SER A 161 -7.14 -0.96 18.43
N LYS A 162 -7.38 -1.46 17.23
CA LYS A 162 -6.33 -2.00 16.38
C LYS A 162 -5.37 -0.87 15.98
N LYS A 163 -4.07 -1.11 16.13
CA LYS A 163 -3.04 -0.06 15.94
C LYS A 163 -2.32 -0.14 14.59
N SER A 164 -2.47 -1.25 13.87
CA SER A 164 -1.77 -1.54 12.60
C SER A 164 -2.66 -2.39 11.69
N TYR A 165 -2.38 -2.40 10.39
CA TYR A 165 -3.05 -3.24 9.41
C TYR A 165 -2.50 -4.67 9.45
N ASP A 166 -3.36 -5.68 9.27
CA ASP A 166 -2.96 -7.11 9.17
C ASP A 166 -2.61 -7.42 7.70
N THR A 167 -1.60 -6.72 7.19
CA THR A 167 -1.20 -6.78 5.78
C THR A 167 -0.95 -8.21 5.31
N ALA A 168 -0.33 -9.08 6.11
CA ALA A 168 -0.04 -10.46 5.72
C ALA A 168 -1.30 -11.27 5.50
N LYS A 169 -2.30 -11.09 6.37
CA LYS A 169 -3.61 -11.74 6.24
C LYS A 169 -4.25 -11.33 4.91
N GLU A 170 -4.28 -10.05 4.60
CA GLU A 170 -4.92 -9.57 3.36
C GLU A 170 -4.15 -9.97 2.10
N ILE A 171 -2.81 -9.91 2.13
CA ILE A 171 -1.96 -10.36 1.02
C ILE A 171 -2.11 -11.87 0.79
N SER A 172 -2.37 -12.66 1.84
CA SER A 172 -2.61 -14.10 1.72
C SER A 172 -3.90 -14.44 0.95
N LEU A 173 -4.89 -13.54 0.99
CA LEU A 173 -6.17 -13.67 0.29
C LEU A 173 -6.10 -13.27 -1.19
N LEU A 174 -4.96 -12.74 -1.68
CA LEU A 174 -4.76 -12.43 -3.09
C LEU A 174 -4.65 -13.72 -3.92
N GLN A 175 -5.63 -13.92 -4.81
CA GLN A 175 -5.78 -15.08 -5.70
C GLN A 175 -4.96 -14.93 -6.98
#